data_AF-A0A4S0MQ95-F1
#
_entry.id   AF-A0A4S0MQ95-F1
#
_cell.length_a   1.000
_cell.length_b   1.000
_cell.length_c   1.000
_cell.angle_alpha   90.00
_cell.angle_beta   90.00
_cell.angle_gamma   90.00
#
_symmetry.space_group_name_H-M   'P 1'
#
loop_
_entity.id
_entity.type
_entity.pdbx_description
1 polymer ?
#
loop_
_entity_poly.entity_id
_entity_poly.type
_entity_poly.pdbx_seq_one_letter_code
_entity_poly.pdbx_strand_id
1 'polypeptide(L)'
;NILRIAMKSSEQDAGSPLIGIPAKIADGFFLVALNDTKADEDANLTLLRGQAWIDVPVVYKTGRRALLTMEKGIPGEKVFDEALKAWAAKTSG
;
A
#
# COMPACT_ATOMS: atom_id res chain seq x y z
N ASN A 1 7.36 2.08 13.68
CA ASN A 1 5.97 2.47 13.38
C ASN A 1 5.89 2.90 11.93
N ILE A 2 4.84 2.50 11.22
CA ILE A 2 4.56 2.96 9.86
C ILE A 2 3.51 4.06 9.94
N LEU A 3 3.68 5.11 9.14
CA LEU A 3 2.76 6.26 9.14
C LEU A 3 1.65 6.14 8.09
N ARG A 4 1.94 5.53 6.95
CA ARG A 4 1.04 5.28 5.81
C ARG A 4 1.77 4.43 4.77
N ILE A 5 1.03 3.99 3.75
CA ILE A 5 1.58 3.45 2.51
C ILE A 5 1.11 4.37 1.38
N ALA A 6 2.01 4.73 0.47
CA ALA A 6 1.68 5.52 -0.70
C ALA A 6 2.13 4.82 -1.98
N MET A 7 1.32 4.96 -3.02
CA MET A 7 1.57 4.42 -4.35
C MET A 7 2.06 5.53 -5.28
N LYS A 8 3.01 5.21 -6.15
CA LYS A 8 3.75 6.17 -6.97
C LYS A 8 3.95 5.68 -8.41
N SER A 9 3.96 6.61 -9.36
CA SER A 9 4.23 6.34 -10.76
C SER A 9 5.73 6.19 -11.05
N SER A 10 6.57 6.92 -10.32
CA SER A 10 8.03 6.86 -10.40
C SER A 10 8.69 7.05 -9.03
N GLU A 11 9.99 6.75 -8.93
CA GLU A 11 10.74 6.80 -7.67
C GLU A 11 10.78 8.20 -7.03
N GLN A 12 10.85 9.26 -7.84
CA GLN A 12 10.92 10.65 -7.37
C GLN A 12 9.56 11.25 -6.99
N ASP A 13 8.44 10.61 -7.38
CA ASP A 13 7.12 11.19 -7.17
C ASP A 13 6.74 11.23 -5.68
N ALA A 14 5.95 12.23 -5.28
CA ALA A 14 5.43 12.30 -3.91
C ALA A 14 4.42 11.18 -3.59
N GLY A 15 3.73 10.68 -4.61
CA GLY A 15 2.77 9.59 -4.51
C GLY A 15 1.42 9.97 -3.90
N SER A 16 0.47 9.05 -4.02
CA SER A 16 -0.86 9.14 -3.42
C SER A 16 -0.99 8.11 -2.30
N PRO A 17 -1.38 8.51 -1.08
CA PRO A 17 -1.54 7.57 0.02
C PRO A 17 -2.73 6.65 -0.22
N LEU A 18 -2.60 5.39 0.19
CA LEU A 18 -3.76 4.53 0.36
C LEU A 18 -4.62 5.06 1.50
N ILE A 19 -5.93 4.99 1.31
CA ILE A 19 -6.94 5.45 2.26
C ILE A 19 -7.17 4.33 3.27
N GLY A 20 -6.65 4.52 4.48
CA GLY A 20 -6.73 3.55 5.55
C GLY A 20 -5.93 3.95 6.79
N ILE A 21 -5.99 3.10 7.81
CA ILE A 21 -5.39 3.31 9.12
C ILE A 21 -4.24 2.32 9.34
N PRO A 22 -2.99 2.78 9.54
CA PRO A 22 -1.90 1.90 9.94
C PRO A 22 -2.03 1.49 11.40
N ALA A 23 -1.79 0.22 11.69
CA ALA A 23 -1.77 -0.36 13.03
C ALA A 23 -0.49 -1.18 13.23
N LYS A 24 0.11 -1.06 14.42
CA LYS A 24 1.18 -1.97 14.85
C LYS A 24 0.54 -3.10 15.63
N ILE A 25 0.66 -4.33 15.13
CA ILE A 25 0.04 -5.51 15.74
C ILE A 25 1.04 -6.32 16.58
N ALA A 26 2.34 -6.24 16.27
CA ALA A 26 3.42 -6.79 17.09
C ALA A 26 4.75 -6.07 16.77
N ASP A 27 5.83 -6.44 17.45
CA ASP A 27 7.17 -5.91 17.16
C ASP A 27 7.63 -6.37 15.76
N GLY A 28 7.81 -5.41 14.85
CA GLY A 28 8.16 -5.68 13.46
C GLY A 28 6.97 -6.00 12.54
N PHE A 29 5.77 -6.15 13.09
CA PHE A 29 4.56 -6.46 12.32
C PHE A 29 3.59 -5.27 12.30
N PHE A 30 3.24 -4.85 11.10
CA PHE A 30 2.35 -3.73 10.84
C PHE A 30 1.26 -4.15 9.87
N LEU A 31 0.06 -3.63 10.07
CA LEU A 31 -1.10 -3.81 9.22
C LEU A 31 -1.58 -2.43 8.77
N VAL A 32 -2.10 -2.33 7.55
CA VAL A 32 -2.83 -1.13 7.09
C VAL A 32 -4.25 -1.57 6.81
N ALA A 33 -5.18 -1.13 7.66
CA ALA A 33 -6.60 -1.40 7.49
C ALA A 33 -7.15 -0.38 6.49
N LEU A 34 -7.46 -0.83 5.28
CA LEU A 34 -8.06 0.03 4.26
C LEU A 34 -9.53 0.32 4.61
N ASN A 35 -10.00 1.51 4.24
CA ASN A 35 -11.41 1.86 4.40
C ASN A 35 -12.30 0.98 3.49
N ASP A 36 -13.54 0.75 3.94
CA ASP A 36 -14.54 -0.13 3.31
C ASP A 36 -15.65 0.63 2.57
N THR A 37 -15.54 1.96 2.45
CA THR A 37 -16.47 2.72 1.62
C THR A 37 -16.18 2.43 0.15
N LYS A 38 -17.22 2.29 -0.66
CA LYS A 38 -17.05 1.95 -2.08
C LYS A 38 -16.13 2.92 -2.83
N ALA A 39 -16.20 4.21 -2.50
CA ALA A 39 -15.36 5.24 -3.08
C ALA A 39 -13.87 5.07 -2.69
N ASP A 40 -13.59 4.78 -1.42
CA ASP A 40 -12.21 4.60 -0.94
C ASP A 40 -11.61 3.28 -1.46
N GLU A 41 -12.41 2.22 -1.54
CA GLU A 41 -12.01 0.96 -2.16
C GLU A 41 -11.62 1.17 -3.62
N ASP A 42 -12.46 1.82 -4.42
CA ASP A 42 -12.19 2.06 -5.84
C ASP A 42 -10.94 2.93 -6.05
N ALA A 43 -10.75 3.95 -5.21
CA ALA A 43 -9.54 4.77 -5.21
C ALA A 43 -8.28 3.95 -4.88
N ASN A 44 -8.33 3.15 -3.82
CA ASN A 44 -7.22 2.29 -3.41
C ASN A 44 -6.89 1.25 -4.48
N LEU A 45 -7.88 0.56 -5.05
CA LEU A 45 -7.69 -0.44 -6.10
C LEU A 45 -7.11 0.19 -7.38
N THR A 46 -7.51 1.43 -7.70
CA THR A 46 -6.94 2.18 -8.82
C THR A 46 -5.45 2.45 -8.62
N LEU A 47 -5.06 2.89 -7.42
CA LEU A 47 -3.65 3.12 -7.07
C LEU A 47 -2.85 1.81 -7.07
N LEU A 48 -3.37 0.75 -6.45
CA LEU A 48 -2.69 -0.55 -6.36
C LEU A 48 -2.47 -1.18 -7.73
N ARG A 49 -3.37 -0.96 -8.68
CA ARG A 49 -3.25 -1.48 -10.05
C ARG A 49 -2.37 -0.60 -10.94
N GLY A 50 -2.50 0.72 -10.83
CA GLY A 50 -1.93 1.65 -11.81
C GLY A 50 -0.55 2.20 -11.48
N GLN A 51 -0.01 1.95 -10.28
CA GLN A 51 1.22 2.55 -9.79
C GLN A 51 2.27 1.46 -9.51
N ALA A 52 3.50 1.69 -9.96
CA ALA A 52 4.60 0.71 -9.89
C ALA A 52 5.43 0.80 -8.62
N TRP A 53 5.40 1.95 -7.93
CA TRP A 53 6.26 2.24 -6.79
C TRP A 53 5.46 2.35 -5.50
N ILE A 54 6.09 1.99 -4.38
CA ILE A 54 5.53 1.95 -3.04
C ILE A 54 6.46 2.68 -2.08
N ASP A 55 5.92 3.67 -1.37
CA ASP A 55 6.59 4.39 -0.31
C ASP A 55 5.99 4.04 1.06
N VAL A 56 6.87 3.72 2.01
CA VAL A 56 6.52 3.38 3.39
C VAL A 56 7.38 4.20 4.35
N PRO A 57 6.85 5.34 4.87
CA PRO A 57 7.54 6.10 5.90
C PRO A 57 7.54 5.34 7.24
N VAL A 58 8.74 5.13 7.79
CA VAL A 58 8.97 4.41 9.05
C VAL A 58 9.54 5.35 10.10
N VAL A 59 9.05 5.22 11.34
CA VAL A 59 9.62 5.85 12.53
C VAL A 59 10.19 4.76 13.44
N TYR A 60 11.49 4.82 13.69
CA TYR A 60 12.19 3.89 14.58
C TYR A 60 11.83 4.11 16.05
N LYS A 61 12.15 3.15 16.92
CA LYS A 61 11.97 3.28 18.38
C LYS A 61 12.71 4.50 18.95
N THR A 62 13.80 4.93 18.31
CA THR A 62 14.58 6.12 18.66
C THR A 62 13.92 7.45 18.25
N GLY A 63 12.80 7.42 17.52
CA GLY A 63 12.17 8.61 16.93
C GLY A 63 12.74 9.01 15.57
N ARG A 64 13.85 8.40 15.13
CA ARG A 64 14.44 8.66 13.79
C ARG A 64 13.47 8.22 12.70
N ARG A 65 13.35 9.02 11.64
CA ARG A 65 12.50 8.77 10.48
C ARG A 65 13.33 8.18 9.34
N ALA A 66 12.75 7.22 8.64
CA ALA A 66 13.27 6.67 7.40
C ALA A 66 12.13 6.54 6.39
N LEU A 67 12.49 6.48 5.11
CA LEU A 67 11.58 6.18 4.02
C LEU A 67 12.08 4.90 3.35
N LEU A 68 11.18 3.91 3.23
CA LEU A 68 11.41 2.76 2.39
C LEU A 68 10.68 2.97 1.07
N THR A 69 11.42 2.98 -0.03
CA THR A 69 10.89 3.10 -1.38
C THR A 69 11.21 1.82 -2.13
N MET A 70 10.20 1.22 -2.74
CA MET A 70 10.31 -0.06 -3.45
C MET A 70 9.55 0.01 -4.77
N GLU A 71 10.14 -0.54 -5.81
CA GLU A 71 9.45 -0.82 -7.06
C GLU A 71 8.88 -2.24 -7.03
N LYS A 72 7.66 -2.43 -7.52
CA LYS A 72 7.10 -3.78 -7.69
C LYS A 72 7.94 -4.63 -8.66
N GLY A 73 8.39 -4.00 -9.75
CA GLY A 73 8.97 -4.69 -10.89
C GLY A 73 8.02 -5.74 -11.49
N ILE A 74 8.50 -6.48 -12.48
CA ILE A 74 7.71 -7.52 -13.16
C ILE A 74 7.15 -8.58 -12.19
N PRO A 75 7.94 -9.10 -11.22
CA PRO A 75 7.42 -10.10 -10.27
C PRO A 75 6.34 -9.51 -9.35
N GLY A 76 6.53 -8.29 -8.86
CA GLY A 76 5.55 -7.64 -7.98
C GLY A 76 4.25 -7.33 -8.69
N GLU A 77 4.29 -6.83 -9.93
CA GLU A 77 3.06 -6.56 -10.70
C GLU A 77 2.21 -7.83 -10.86
N LYS A 78 2.83 -8.99 -11.13
CA LYS A 78 2.11 -10.27 -11.18
C LYS A 78 1.42 -10.61 -9.86
N VAL A 79 2.12 -10.44 -8.73
CA VAL A 79 1.56 -10.69 -7.40
C VAL A 79 0.36 -9.78 -7.11
N PHE A 80 0.46 -8.49 -7.46
CA PHE A 80 -0.64 -7.55 -7.30
C PHE A 80 -1.82 -7.90 -8.20
N ASP A 81 -1.60 -8.23 -9.47
CA ASP A 81 -2.64 -8.64 -10.41
C ASP A 81 -3.38 -9.89 -9.93
N GLU A 82 -2.66 -10.90 -9.46
CA GLU A 82 -3.25 -12.14 -8.92
C GLU A 82 -4.10 -11.85 -7.68
N ALA A 83 -3.59 -11.04 -6.75
CA ALA A 83 -4.32 -10.65 -5.55
C ALA A 83 -5.62 -9.88 -5.90
N LEU A 84 -5.52 -8.88 -6.77
CA LEU A 84 -6.65 -8.05 -7.19
C LEU A 84 -7.72 -8.88 -7.92
N LYS A 85 -7.31 -9.84 -8.78
CA LYS A 85 -8.24 -10.77 -9.44
C LYS A 85 -8.95 -11.67 -8.43
N ALA A 86 -8.22 -12.23 -7.47
CA ALA A 86 -8.78 -13.09 -6.44
C ALA A 86 -9.80 -12.34 -5.57
N TRP A 87 -9.53 -11.07 -5.25
CA TRP A 87 -10.47 -10.23 -4.49
C TRP A 87 -11.72 -9.93 -5.32
N ALA A 88 -11.58 -9.51 -6.58
CA ALA A 88 -12.72 -9.24 -7.45
C ALA A 88 -13.66 -10.45 -7.60
N ALA A 89 -13.09 -11.66 -7.73
CA ALA A 89 -13.87 -12.90 -7.82
C ALA A 89 -14.65 -13.23 -6.53
N LYS A 90 -14.11 -12.86 -5.36
CA LYS A 90 -14.79 -13.06 -4.07
C LYS A 90 -15.92 -12.07 -3.82
N THR A 91 -15.83 -10.85 -4.35
CA THR A 91 -16.88 -9.83 -4.20
C THR A 91 -18.02 -9.99 -5.20
N SER A 92 -17.82 -10.78 -6.28
CA SER A 92 -18.81 -11.02 -7.32
C SER A 92 -19.72 -12.24 -7.09
N GLY A 93 -19.56 -12.96 -5.97
CA GLY A 93 -20.40 -14.10 -5.57
C GLY A 93 -21.19 -13.79 -4.31
#